data_AF-A0A1B4FDX3-F1
#
_entry.id   AF-A0A1B4FDX3-F1
#
_cell.length_a   1.000
_cell.length_b   1.000
_cell.length_c   1.000
_cell.angle_alpha   90.00
_cell.angle_beta   90.00
_cell.angle_gamma   90.00
#
_symmetry.space_group_name_H-M   'P 1'
#
loop_
_entity.id
_entity.type
_entity.pdbx_description
1 polymer ?
#
loop_
_entity_poly.entity_id
_entity_poly.type
_entity_poly.pdbx_seq_one_letter_code
_entity_poly.pdbx_strand_id
1 'polypeptide(L)'
;MYKAIFLGVSAAFLLGACTSATGPRFNAYVVSDSAGAKSYKVECHGLFEGAGVCRDKAQEICGDQKVHVLKGVGPLAHDDDVRTLVFQCGEPEQPAAATTSSAPIRLSADTLFAFDRSDQASMTEEGRQQLSQLALSLNEQHGRSVTIVGYTDRLGGSDYNQRLSEARAKTVGDYLIVAGLPASDVHTEGRGANDPLVECRQGDRKALIACLAPNRRVEVSVTGSGGA
;
A
#
# COMPACT_ATOMS: atom_id res chain seq x y z
N MET A 1 -29.91 -60.96 -58.03
CA MET A 1 -31.23 -60.88 -57.35
C MET A 1 -31.27 -61.94 -56.27
N TYR A 2 -31.21 -61.58 -54.98
CA TYR A 2 -31.80 -62.37 -53.89
C TYR A 2 -31.95 -61.48 -52.66
N LYS A 3 -33.12 -61.54 -52.03
CA LYS A 3 -33.52 -60.76 -50.86
C LYS A 3 -34.18 -61.74 -49.88
N ALA A 4 -33.65 -61.86 -48.66
CA ALA A 4 -34.30 -62.36 -47.44
C ALA A 4 -33.28 -62.24 -46.28
N ILE A 5 -33.36 -61.23 -45.41
CA ILE A 5 -34.04 -61.19 -44.09
C ILE A 5 -33.47 -62.23 -43.09
N PHE A 6 -32.78 -61.74 -42.06
CA PHE A 6 -32.74 -62.36 -40.73
C PHE A 6 -32.74 -61.28 -39.63
N LEU A 7 -33.57 -61.51 -38.63
CA LEU A 7 -33.76 -60.70 -37.42
C LEU A 7 -32.53 -60.75 -36.51
N GLY A 8 -32.23 -59.63 -35.86
CA GLY A 8 -31.30 -59.55 -34.74
C GLY A 8 -31.81 -58.57 -33.68
N VAL A 9 -32.36 -59.12 -32.60
CA VAL A 9 -32.88 -58.41 -31.42
C VAL A 9 -31.76 -57.61 -30.75
N SER A 10 -31.93 -56.29 -30.59
CA SER A 10 -31.07 -55.46 -29.73
C SER A 10 -31.91 -54.95 -28.56
N ALA A 11 -31.65 -55.49 -27.38
CA ALA A 11 -32.27 -55.08 -26.13
C ALA A 11 -31.76 -53.69 -25.70
N ALA A 12 -32.66 -52.73 -25.60
CA ALA A 12 -32.38 -51.41 -25.04
C ALA A 12 -32.37 -51.49 -23.51
N PHE A 13 -31.18 -51.59 -22.91
CA PHE A 13 -30.99 -51.34 -21.48
C PHE A 13 -30.92 -49.83 -21.24
N LEU A 14 -32.03 -49.24 -20.79
CA LEU A 14 -32.06 -47.88 -20.24
C LEU A 14 -31.47 -47.91 -18.83
N LEU A 15 -30.16 -47.70 -18.72
CA LEU A 15 -29.52 -47.38 -17.43
C LEU A 15 -29.90 -45.94 -17.07
N GLY A 16 -30.91 -45.79 -16.20
CA GLY A 16 -31.16 -44.55 -15.48
C GLY A 16 -29.98 -44.27 -14.55
N ALA A 17 -29.11 -43.33 -14.92
CA ALA A 17 -28.06 -42.85 -14.05
C ALA A 17 -28.69 -41.98 -12.95
N CYS A 18 -28.61 -42.44 -11.70
CA CYS A 18 -28.89 -41.61 -10.53
C CYS A 18 -27.84 -40.50 -10.46
N THR A 19 -28.19 -39.25 -10.77
CA THR A 19 -27.33 -38.11 -10.48
C THR A 19 -27.44 -37.80 -8.99
N SER A 20 -26.53 -38.33 -8.18
CA SER A 20 -26.36 -37.91 -6.79
C SER A 20 -25.89 -36.45 -6.79
N ALA A 21 -26.82 -35.52 -6.66
CA ALA A 21 -26.56 -34.11 -6.44
C ALA A 21 -25.76 -33.96 -5.13
N THR A 22 -24.45 -33.80 -5.26
CA THR A 22 -23.55 -33.48 -4.15
C THR A 22 -23.51 -31.97 -4.02
N GLY A 23 -23.76 -31.45 -2.81
CA GLY A 23 -23.69 -30.02 -2.50
C GLY A 23 -22.31 -29.40 -2.78
N PRO A 24 -22.13 -28.08 -2.55
CA PRO A 24 -20.87 -27.41 -2.88
C PRO A 24 -19.69 -28.10 -2.19
N ARG A 25 -18.69 -28.52 -2.97
CA ARG A 25 -17.50 -29.27 -2.51
C ARG A 25 -16.47 -28.39 -1.78
N PHE A 26 -16.86 -27.15 -1.46
CA PHE A 26 -16.02 -26.14 -0.85
C PHE A 26 -16.84 -25.20 0.04
N ASN A 27 -16.18 -24.62 1.05
CA ASN A 27 -16.65 -23.47 1.81
C ASN A 27 -15.71 -22.30 1.54
N ALA A 28 -16.26 -21.10 1.36
CA ALA A 28 -15.49 -19.87 1.13
C ALA A 28 -16.00 -18.76 2.05
N TYR A 29 -15.11 -18.07 2.74
CA TYR A 29 -15.46 -16.93 3.59
C TYR A 29 -14.38 -15.86 3.56
N VAL A 30 -14.80 -14.62 3.78
CA VAL A 30 -13.89 -13.48 3.91
C VAL A 30 -13.27 -13.52 5.30
N VAL A 31 -11.95 -13.37 5.36
CA VAL A 31 -11.18 -13.21 6.59
C VAL A 31 -10.46 -11.86 6.53
N SER A 32 -10.52 -11.11 7.61
CA SER A 32 -9.68 -9.90 7.76
C SER A 32 -8.31 -10.34 8.25
N ASP A 33 -7.25 -9.88 7.59
CA ASP A 33 -5.90 -10.05 8.13
C ASP A 33 -5.60 -9.00 9.22
N SER A 34 -4.45 -9.16 9.90
CA SER A 34 -3.98 -8.21 10.92
C SER A 34 -3.63 -6.82 10.37
N ALA A 35 -3.56 -6.67 9.04
CA ALA A 35 -3.31 -5.42 8.33
C ALA A 35 -4.61 -4.76 7.82
N GLY A 36 -5.79 -5.38 8.05
CA GLY A 36 -7.09 -4.90 7.59
C GLY A 36 -7.39 -5.16 6.11
N ALA A 37 -6.55 -5.91 5.38
CA ALA A 37 -6.78 -6.23 3.98
C ALA A 37 -7.78 -7.39 3.84
N LYS A 38 -8.62 -7.31 2.79
CA LYS A 38 -9.65 -8.31 2.49
C LYS A 38 -8.98 -9.59 1.98
N SER A 39 -8.97 -10.62 2.81
CA SER A 39 -8.48 -11.94 2.45
C SER A 39 -9.64 -12.94 2.36
N TYR A 40 -9.43 -14.03 1.64
CA TYR A 40 -10.40 -15.10 1.47
C TYR A 40 -9.82 -16.39 2.00
N LYS A 41 -10.60 -17.15 2.76
CA LYS A 41 -10.28 -18.51 3.17
C LYS A 41 -11.25 -19.46 2.49
N VAL A 42 -10.70 -20.40 1.73
CA VAL A 42 -11.46 -21.52 1.14
C VAL A 42 -11.04 -22.83 1.76
N GLU A 43 -12.02 -23.69 2.03
CA GLU A 43 -11.85 -25.03 2.54
C GLU A 43 -12.44 -26.00 1.52
N CYS A 44 -11.63 -26.91 0.97
CA CYS A 44 -12.02 -27.83 -0.08
C CYS A 44 -12.10 -29.25 0.47
N HIS A 45 -13.30 -29.84 0.39
CA HIS A 45 -13.60 -31.15 0.98
C HIS A 45 -13.97 -32.14 -0.14
N GLY A 46 -12.98 -32.51 -0.94
CA GLY A 46 -13.06 -33.62 -1.91
C GLY A 46 -12.21 -34.80 -1.46
N LEU A 47 -12.74 -36.02 -1.59
CA LEU A 47 -12.00 -37.27 -1.37
C LEU A 47 -11.40 -37.83 -2.69
N PHE A 48 -11.92 -37.40 -3.85
CA PHE A 48 -11.58 -37.93 -5.18
C PHE A 48 -11.11 -36.88 -6.18
N GLU A 49 -10.94 -35.63 -5.74
CA GLU A 49 -10.63 -34.51 -6.63
C GLU A 49 -9.26 -33.96 -6.26
N GLY A 50 -8.37 -33.99 -7.25
CA GLY A 50 -6.94 -33.80 -7.04
C GLY A 50 -6.55 -32.39 -6.61
N ALA A 51 -5.23 -32.23 -6.49
CA ALA A 51 -4.43 -31.10 -6.05
C ALA A 51 -4.78 -29.66 -6.47
N GLY A 52 -5.73 -29.48 -7.39
CA GLY A 52 -6.06 -28.20 -8.03
C GLY A 52 -7.29 -27.50 -7.49
N VAL A 53 -8.25 -28.21 -6.87
CA VAL A 53 -9.61 -27.68 -6.63
C VAL A 53 -9.62 -26.39 -5.81
N CYS A 54 -8.78 -26.31 -4.77
CA CYS A 54 -8.68 -25.11 -3.95
C CYS A 54 -8.06 -23.92 -4.69
N ARG A 55 -7.13 -24.16 -5.61
CA ARG A 55 -6.54 -23.13 -6.47
C ARG A 55 -7.53 -22.68 -7.54
N ASP A 56 -8.25 -23.61 -8.17
CA ASP A 56 -9.26 -23.30 -9.19
C ASP A 56 -10.40 -22.44 -8.60
N LYS A 57 -10.85 -22.79 -7.38
CA LYS A 57 -11.87 -22.00 -6.69
C LYS A 57 -11.35 -20.61 -6.30
N ALA A 58 -10.09 -20.50 -5.90
CA ALA A 58 -9.48 -19.20 -5.62
C ALA A 58 -9.40 -18.34 -6.88
N GLN A 59 -9.06 -18.92 -8.04
CA GLN A 59 -9.06 -18.21 -9.32
C GLN A 59 -10.46 -17.76 -9.72
N GLU A 60 -11.47 -18.59 -9.51
CA GLU A 60 -12.87 -18.22 -9.74
C GLU A 60 -13.31 -17.04 -8.85
N ILE A 61 -12.89 -17.04 -7.57
CA ILE A 61 -13.19 -15.95 -6.63
C ILE A 61 -12.49 -14.65 -7.04
N CYS A 62 -11.27 -14.72 -7.57
CA CYS A 62 -10.50 -13.55 -8.00
C CYS A 62 -10.83 -13.06 -9.42
N GLY A 63 -11.55 -13.84 -10.23
CA GLY A 63 -11.87 -13.49 -11.62
C GLY A 63 -10.61 -13.25 -12.45
N ASP A 64 -10.48 -12.05 -13.03
CA ASP A 64 -9.31 -11.63 -13.81
C ASP A 64 -8.10 -11.23 -12.94
N GLN A 65 -8.29 -11.08 -11.63
CA GLN A 65 -7.21 -10.74 -10.71
C GLN A 65 -6.36 -11.98 -10.41
N LYS A 66 -5.06 -11.76 -10.26
CA LYS A 66 -4.11 -12.81 -9.88
C LYS A 66 -4.38 -13.28 -8.44
N VAL A 67 -4.41 -14.59 -8.23
CA VAL A 67 -4.52 -15.17 -6.88
C VAL A 67 -3.16 -15.09 -6.19
N HIS A 68 -3.10 -14.39 -5.06
CA HIS A 68 -1.93 -14.35 -4.19
C HIS A 68 -2.17 -15.22 -2.96
N VAL A 69 -1.54 -16.40 -2.92
CA VAL A 69 -1.69 -17.35 -1.82
C VAL A 69 -0.89 -16.86 -0.60
N LEU A 70 -1.60 -16.56 0.49
CA LEU A 70 -0.98 -16.19 1.77
C LEU A 70 -0.59 -17.44 2.57
N LYS A 71 -1.45 -18.46 2.56
CA LYS A 71 -1.22 -19.70 3.31
C LYS A 71 -2.00 -20.87 2.71
N GLY A 72 -1.31 -21.96 2.39
CA GLY A 72 -1.91 -23.27 2.11
C GLY A 72 -1.72 -24.21 3.29
N VAL A 73 -2.75 -24.95 3.69
CA VAL A 73 -2.68 -26.03 4.69
C VAL A 73 -3.22 -27.31 4.08
N GLY A 74 -2.38 -28.35 4.05
CA GLY A 74 -2.70 -29.69 3.60
C GLY A 74 -2.19 -30.74 4.60
N PRO A 75 -2.73 -31.98 4.58
CA PRO A 75 -2.28 -33.07 5.44
C PRO A 75 -0.85 -33.56 5.11
N LEU A 76 -0.38 -33.29 3.90
CA LEU A 76 1.00 -33.51 3.47
C LEU A 76 1.60 -32.14 3.13
N ALA A 77 2.87 -31.92 3.51
CA ALA A 77 3.57 -30.65 3.31
C ALA A 77 4.04 -30.46 1.85
N HIS A 78 3.14 -30.69 0.89
CA HIS A 78 3.35 -30.48 -0.55
C HIS A 78 2.21 -29.59 -1.09
N ASP A 79 2.54 -28.70 -2.02
CA ASP A 79 1.61 -27.70 -2.59
C ASP A 79 0.38 -28.30 -3.27
N ASP A 80 0.43 -29.59 -3.57
CA ASP A 80 -0.59 -30.33 -4.30
C ASP A 80 -1.63 -31.00 -3.38
N ASP A 81 -1.60 -30.84 -2.06
CA ASP A 81 -2.62 -31.42 -1.16
C ASP A 81 -3.31 -30.38 -0.27
N VAL A 82 -3.32 -29.12 -0.71
CA VAL A 82 -3.89 -28.00 0.06
C VAL A 82 -5.41 -28.13 0.15
N ARG A 83 -5.91 -28.42 1.36
CA ARG A 83 -7.35 -28.51 1.69
C ARG A 83 -7.90 -27.19 2.23
N THR A 84 -7.03 -26.30 2.66
CA THR A 84 -7.40 -24.98 3.13
C THR A 84 -6.45 -23.95 2.55
N LEU A 85 -6.99 -23.00 1.79
CA LEU A 85 -6.23 -21.97 1.12
C LEU A 85 -6.70 -20.60 1.60
N VAL A 86 -5.77 -19.82 2.13
CA VAL A 86 -5.96 -18.39 2.44
C VAL A 86 -5.24 -17.59 1.38
N PHE A 87 -5.95 -16.69 0.72
CA PHE A 87 -5.42 -15.93 -0.41
C PHE A 87 -6.03 -14.53 -0.48
N GLN A 88 -5.38 -13.66 -1.25
CA GLN A 88 -5.88 -12.35 -1.65
C GLN A 88 -6.00 -12.30 -3.18
N CYS A 89 -6.89 -11.45 -3.66
CA CYS A 89 -7.05 -11.19 -5.09
C CYS A 89 -6.32 -9.91 -5.47
N GLY A 90 -5.53 -9.99 -6.54
CA GLY A 90 -4.65 -8.91 -6.97
C GLY A 90 -3.22 -9.12 -6.48
N GLU A 91 -2.30 -8.36 -7.06
CA GLU A 91 -0.96 -8.21 -6.50
C GLU A 91 -1.15 -7.68 -5.06
N PRO A 92 -0.52 -8.29 -4.04
CA PRO A 92 -0.52 -7.68 -2.71
C PRO A 92 -0.04 -6.24 -2.92
N GLU A 93 -0.72 -5.28 -2.30
CA GLU A 93 -0.22 -3.91 -2.25
C GLU A 93 1.04 -3.96 -1.40
N GLN A 94 2.14 -4.33 -2.07
CA GLN A 94 3.45 -4.48 -1.46
C GLN A 94 3.71 -3.12 -0.85
N PRO A 95 3.88 -3.03 0.49
CA PRO A 95 4.36 -1.80 1.10
C PRO A 95 5.58 -1.43 0.26
N ALA A 96 5.51 -0.26 -0.40
CA ALA A 96 6.51 0.19 -1.36
C ALA A 96 7.87 -0.19 -0.80
N ALA A 97 8.62 -0.98 -1.59
CA ALA A 97 9.84 -1.68 -1.18
C ALA A 97 10.52 -0.95 -0.03
N ALA A 98 10.73 -1.64 1.10
CA ALA A 98 11.42 -1.07 2.25
C ALA A 98 12.85 -0.68 1.84
N THR A 99 12.98 0.46 1.17
CA THR A 99 14.18 1.25 1.12
C THR A 99 14.55 1.47 2.57
N THR A 100 15.78 1.13 2.91
CA THR A 100 16.47 1.60 4.10
C THR A 100 16.44 3.13 4.08
N SER A 101 15.29 3.70 4.46
CA SER A 101 15.12 5.12 4.65
C SER A 101 15.81 5.43 5.96
N SER A 102 16.77 6.34 5.91
CA SER A 102 17.21 7.00 7.13
C SER A 102 16.00 7.69 7.77
N ALA A 103 16.05 7.87 9.10
CA ALA A 103 15.01 8.60 9.81
C ALA A 103 14.86 10.01 9.18
N PRO A 104 13.63 10.49 8.97
CA PRO A 104 13.41 11.78 8.31
C PRO A 104 14.00 12.92 9.13
N ILE A 105 14.69 13.81 8.45
CA ILE A 105 15.13 15.09 9.01
C ILE A 105 13.90 15.98 9.13
N ARG A 106 13.62 16.45 10.34
CA ARG A 106 12.43 17.28 10.62
C ARG A 106 12.83 18.74 10.73
N LEU A 107 12.22 19.57 9.90
CA LEU A 107 12.40 21.02 9.89
C LEU A 107 11.11 21.69 10.35
N SER A 108 11.20 22.61 11.30
CA SER A 108 10.03 23.37 11.77
C SER A 108 9.56 24.33 10.69
N ALA A 109 8.26 24.29 10.35
CA ALA A 109 7.70 25.21 9.35
C ALA A 109 7.71 26.66 9.85
N ASP A 110 7.59 26.88 11.17
CA ASP A 110 7.66 28.22 11.78
C ASP A 110 9.07 28.81 11.75
N THR A 111 10.09 27.94 11.68
CA THR A 111 11.48 28.36 11.49
C THR A 111 11.75 28.58 10.01
N LEU A 112 11.24 27.72 9.12
CA LEU A 112 11.49 27.81 7.68
C LEU A 112 10.81 29.03 7.04
N PHE A 113 9.59 29.36 7.45
CA PHE A 113 8.75 30.37 6.81
C PHE A 113 8.19 31.36 7.84
N ALA A 114 7.88 32.57 7.39
CA ALA A 114 7.02 33.48 8.16
C ALA A 114 5.65 32.83 8.44
N PHE A 115 4.98 33.29 9.50
CA PHE A 115 3.71 32.72 9.97
C PHE A 115 2.67 32.60 8.84
N ASP A 116 2.10 31.39 8.70
CA ASP A 116 1.09 31.05 7.68
C ASP A 116 1.53 31.28 6.22
N ARG A 117 2.85 31.25 5.98
CA ARG A 117 3.43 31.34 4.63
C ARG A 117 4.08 30.04 4.19
N SER A 118 4.34 29.97 2.90
CA SER A 118 4.88 28.80 2.22
C SER A 118 5.78 29.13 1.03
N ASP A 119 5.90 30.41 0.67
CA ASP A 119 6.61 30.87 -0.52
C ASP A 119 8.08 31.19 -0.21
N GLN A 120 8.94 31.12 -1.22
CA GLN A 120 10.37 31.36 -1.05
C GLN A 120 10.68 32.79 -0.57
N ALA A 121 9.85 33.79 -0.90
CA ALA A 121 10.05 35.16 -0.42
C ALA A 121 9.77 35.29 1.09
N SER A 122 8.92 34.42 1.63
CA SER A 122 8.62 34.33 3.06
C SER A 122 9.59 33.46 3.85
N MET A 123 10.58 32.81 3.21
CA MET A 123 11.57 32.02 3.93
C MET A 123 12.44 32.90 4.82
N THR A 124 12.61 32.46 6.06
CA THR A 124 13.48 33.15 7.02
C THR A 124 14.96 32.91 6.67
N GLU A 125 15.82 33.77 7.19
CA GLU A 125 17.28 33.60 7.05
C GLU A 125 17.75 32.29 7.68
N GLU A 126 17.25 31.96 8.87
CA GLU A 126 17.56 30.70 9.55
C GLU A 126 17.12 29.49 8.72
N GLY A 127 15.92 29.54 8.14
CA GLY A 127 15.41 28.48 7.28
C GLY A 127 16.25 28.26 6.03
N ARG A 128 16.71 29.34 5.38
CA ARG A 128 17.64 29.26 4.24
C ARG A 128 18.96 28.61 4.65
N GLN A 129 19.52 28.99 5.80
CA GLN A 129 20.77 28.41 6.30
C GLN A 129 20.64 26.91 6.57
N GLN A 130 19.55 26.48 7.21
CA GLN A 130 19.26 25.06 7.45
C GLN A 130 19.15 24.28 6.13
N LEU A 131 18.44 24.81 5.15
CA LEU A 131 18.28 24.16 3.84
C LEU A 131 19.57 24.13 3.03
N SER A 132 20.40 25.17 3.11
CA SER A 132 21.71 25.18 2.46
C SER A 132 22.64 24.12 3.06
N GLN A 133 22.66 23.97 4.39
CA GLN A 133 23.43 22.92 5.05
C GLN A 133 22.92 21.52 4.69
N LEU A 134 21.60 21.36 4.60
CA LEU A 134 20.98 20.13 4.14
C LEU A 134 21.35 19.83 2.68
N ALA A 135 21.32 20.82 1.78
CA ALA A 135 21.71 20.62 0.39
C ALA A 135 23.18 20.17 0.25
N LEU A 136 24.09 20.71 1.06
CA LEU A 136 25.49 20.30 1.07
C LEU A 136 25.65 18.83 1.48
N SER A 137 25.05 18.40 2.59
CA SER A 137 25.14 17.01 3.06
C SER A 137 24.48 16.02 2.11
N LEU A 138 23.42 16.46 1.44
CA LEU A 138 22.75 15.71 0.41
C LEU A 138 23.66 15.56 -0.83
N ASN A 139 24.24 16.64 -1.36
CA ASN A 139 25.06 16.59 -2.59
C ASN A 139 26.27 15.65 -2.52
N GLU A 140 26.78 15.32 -1.33
CA GLU A 140 27.85 14.33 -1.13
C GLU A 140 27.39 12.88 -1.42
N GLN A 141 26.08 12.62 -1.41
CA GLN A 141 25.50 11.30 -1.63
C GLN A 141 24.93 11.21 -3.05
N HIS A 142 25.49 10.32 -3.87
CA HIS A 142 25.01 10.03 -5.23
C HIS A 142 24.00 8.87 -5.25
N GLY A 143 23.10 8.84 -6.25
CA GLY A 143 22.18 7.71 -6.45
C GLY A 143 21.07 7.59 -5.39
N ARG A 144 20.65 8.71 -4.80
CA ARG A 144 19.57 8.79 -3.81
C ARG A 144 18.33 9.45 -4.38
N SER A 145 17.19 9.19 -3.76
CA SER A 145 15.94 9.89 -3.91
C SER A 145 15.61 10.60 -2.59
N VAL A 146 15.16 11.85 -2.68
CA VAL A 146 14.82 12.73 -1.56
C VAL A 146 13.33 12.97 -1.60
N THR A 147 12.63 12.51 -0.57
CA THR A 147 11.19 12.75 -0.41
C THR A 147 10.97 13.81 0.66
N ILE A 148 10.29 14.88 0.28
CA ILE A 148 9.99 16.05 1.11
C ILE A 148 8.49 16.07 1.37
N VAL A 149 8.10 15.91 2.63
CA VAL A 149 6.70 15.87 3.03
C VAL A 149 6.36 17.06 3.92
N GLY A 150 5.39 17.86 3.49
CA GLY A 150 4.87 18.99 4.27
C GLY A 150 3.72 18.56 5.18
N TYR A 151 3.68 19.13 6.38
CA TYR A 151 2.60 18.93 7.35
C TYR A 151 2.14 20.26 7.97
N THR A 152 0.90 20.28 8.44
CA THR A 152 0.31 21.36 9.22
C THR A 152 -0.16 20.83 10.58
N ASP A 153 -0.55 21.74 11.47
CA ASP A 153 -1.41 21.34 12.57
C ASP A 153 -2.86 21.19 12.11
N ARG A 154 -3.71 20.73 13.03
CA ARG A 154 -5.15 20.52 12.78
C ARG A 154 -5.98 21.80 12.80
N LEU A 155 -5.37 22.97 12.97
CA LEU A 155 -6.10 24.24 12.97
C LEU A 155 -6.27 24.67 11.50
N GLY A 156 -7.48 25.06 11.12
CA GLY A 156 -7.82 25.36 9.72
C GLY A 156 -8.63 24.26 9.04
N GLY A 157 -9.09 24.54 7.82
CA GLY A 157 -9.83 23.57 7.01
C GLY A 157 -8.90 22.53 6.38
N SER A 158 -9.39 21.30 6.18
CA SER A 158 -8.63 20.20 5.54
C SER A 158 -8.00 20.63 4.21
N ASP A 159 -8.79 21.25 3.33
CA ASP A 159 -8.35 21.61 1.99
C ASP A 159 -7.32 22.75 2.02
N TYR A 160 -7.45 23.65 2.99
CA TYR A 160 -6.49 24.71 3.22
C TYR A 160 -5.15 24.12 3.66
N ASN A 161 -5.19 23.25 4.67
CA ASN A 161 -4.02 22.58 5.23
C ASN A 161 -3.32 21.71 4.20
N GLN A 162 -4.07 21.01 3.35
CA GLN A 162 -3.54 20.22 2.25
C GLN A 162 -2.73 21.11 1.30
N ARG A 163 -3.34 22.17 0.75
CA ARG A 163 -2.65 23.11 -0.16
C ARG A 163 -1.44 23.78 0.48
N LEU A 164 -1.56 24.19 1.75
CA LEU A 164 -0.45 24.84 2.47
C LEU A 164 0.73 23.88 2.64
N SER A 165 0.46 22.63 3.00
CA SER A 165 1.48 21.61 3.18
C SER A 165 2.20 21.27 1.87
N GLU A 166 1.45 21.11 0.77
CA GLU A 166 1.99 20.88 -0.57
C GLU A 166 2.85 22.05 -1.03
N ALA A 167 2.38 23.28 -0.84
CA ALA A 167 3.12 24.47 -1.22
C ALA A 167 4.44 24.61 -0.45
N ARG A 168 4.44 24.30 0.86
CA ARG A 168 5.67 24.30 1.67
C ARG A 168 6.66 23.23 1.21
N ALA A 169 6.20 22.01 0.99
CA ALA A 169 7.03 20.91 0.49
C ALA A 169 7.65 21.26 -0.87
N LYS A 170 6.82 21.81 -1.77
CA LYS A 170 7.27 22.26 -3.10
C LYS A 170 8.35 23.34 -2.99
N THR A 171 8.14 24.39 -2.19
CA THR A 171 9.13 25.46 -2.05
C THR A 171 10.45 24.95 -1.48
N VAL A 172 10.43 24.01 -0.53
CA VAL A 172 11.64 23.38 -0.02
C VAL A 172 12.32 22.54 -1.11
N GLY A 173 11.56 21.78 -1.88
CA GLY A 173 12.08 21.02 -3.03
C GLY A 173 12.74 21.91 -4.08
N ASP A 174 12.05 22.96 -4.51
CA ASP A 174 12.56 23.94 -5.46
C ASP A 174 13.87 24.58 -4.95
N TYR A 175 13.94 24.90 -3.65
CA TYR A 175 15.15 25.45 -3.03
C TYR A 175 16.32 24.47 -3.13
N LEU A 176 16.10 23.19 -2.79
CA LEU A 176 17.15 22.16 -2.84
C LEU A 176 17.62 21.89 -4.28
N ILE A 177 16.71 21.94 -5.26
CA ILE A 177 17.05 21.82 -6.68
C ILE A 177 17.97 22.97 -7.11
N VAL A 178 17.62 24.21 -6.75
CA VAL A 178 18.46 25.39 -7.03
C VAL A 178 19.82 25.29 -6.32
N ALA A 179 19.86 24.66 -5.15
CA ALA A 179 21.09 24.40 -4.40
C ALA A 179 21.94 23.23 -4.96
N GLY A 180 21.52 22.60 -6.06
CA GLY A 180 22.33 21.65 -6.83
C GLY A 180 21.82 20.22 -6.85
N LEU A 181 20.69 19.90 -6.19
CA LEU A 181 20.10 18.57 -6.29
C LEU A 181 19.45 18.36 -7.67
N PRO A 182 19.64 17.19 -8.31
CA PRO A 182 18.92 16.86 -9.53
C PRO A 182 17.41 16.83 -9.29
N ALA A 183 16.63 17.46 -10.17
CA ALA A 183 15.17 17.47 -10.04
C ALA A 183 14.54 16.07 -10.15
N SER A 184 15.22 15.13 -10.82
CA SER A 184 14.81 13.72 -10.89
C SER A 184 14.83 13.03 -9.52
N ASP A 185 15.64 13.53 -8.60
CA ASP A 185 15.92 12.90 -7.31
C ASP A 185 15.08 13.54 -6.21
N VAL A 186 14.24 14.54 -6.52
CA VAL A 186 13.43 15.28 -5.54
C VAL A 186 11.95 15.00 -5.76
N HIS A 187 11.30 14.48 -4.72
CA HIS A 187 9.87 14.27 -4.66
C HIS A 187 9.26 15.10 -3.53
N THR A 188 8.09 15.67 -3.78
CA THR A 188 7.41 16.54 -2.82
C THR A 188 5.96 16.08 -2.64
N GLU A 189 5.51 16.01 -1.40
CA GLU A 189 4.16 15.62 -1.02
C GLU A 189 3.65 16.56 0.09
N GLY A 190 2.36 16.88 0.10
CA GLY A 190 1.71 17.51 1.25
C GLY A 190 0.74 16.53 1.89
N ARG A 191 0.72 16.48 3.23
CA ARG A 191 -0.19 15.62 3.98
C ARG A 191 -1.18 16.38 4.86
N GLY A 192 -1.20 17.71 4.77
CA GLY A 192 -2.04 18.54 5.61
C GLY A 192 -1.83 18.23 7.09
N ALA A 193 -2.92 18.01 7.82
CA ALA A 193 -2.91 17.72 9.26
C ALA A 193 -2.83 16.21 9.58
N ASN A 194 -2.60 15.35 8.59
CA ASN A 194 -2.45 13.92 8.81
C ASN A 194 -1.12 13.59 9.49
N ASP A 195 -1.01 12.39 10.07
CA ASP A 195 0.19 11.91 10.78
C ASP A 195 0.74 12.92 11.82
N PRO A 196 -0.06 13.34 12.81
CA PRO A 196 0.37 14.31 13.82
C PRO A 196 1.47 13.70 14.71
N LEU A 197 2.51 14.49 15.02
CA LEU A 197 3.52 14.12 16.02
C LEU A 197 2.97 14.23 17.44
N VAL A 198 2.09 15.21 17.66
CA VAL A 198 1.49 15.49 18.96
C VAL A 198 -0.02 15.71 18.85
N GLU A 199 -0.75 15.12 19.79
CA GLU A 199 -2.17 15.42 19.99
C GLU A 199 -2.36 16.32 21.21
N CYS A 200 -3.08 17.42 21.02
CA CYS A 200 -3.25 18.48 22.00
C CYS A 200 -4.74 18.83 22.16
N ARG A 201 -5.23 18.89 23.41
CA ARG A 201 -6.65 19.12 23.77
C ARG A 201 -6.86 20.24 24.79
N GLN A 202 -5.92 21.18 24.88
CA GLN A 202 -6.00 22.33 25.78
C GLN A 202 -7.23 23.18 25.44
N GLY A 203 -7.92 23.66 26.48
CA GLY A 203 -9.06 24.58 26.33
C GLY A 203 -8.64 26.01 25.99
N ASP A 204 -7.45 26.44 26.45
CA ASP A 204 -6.90 27.75 26.09
C ASP A 204 -6.29 27.72 24.68
N ARG A 205 -6.69 28.69 23.83
CA ARG A 205 -6.29 28.73 22.42
C ARG A 205 -4.79 28.96 22.24
N LYS A 206 -4.17 29.79 23.07
CA LYS A 206 -2.74 30.12 22.96
C LYS A 206 -1.90 28.90 23.36
N ALA A 207 -2.27 28.24 24.45
CA ALA A 207 -1.65 27.00 24.90
C ALA A 207 -1.83 25.87 23.86
N LEU A 208 -2.99 25.78 23.21
CA LEU A 208 -3.24 24.81 22.16
C LEU A 208 -2.34 25.03 20.94
N ILE A 209 -2.21 26.28 20.45
CA ILE A 209 -1.35 26.63 19.30
C ILE A 209 0.11 26.30 19.59
N ALA A 210 0.58 26.62 20.81
CA ALA A 210 1.94 26.32 21.24
C ALA A 210 2.19 24.80 21.32
N CYS A 211 1.23 24.03 21.86
CA CYS A 211 1.34 22.58 21.94
C CYS A 211 1.38 21.93 20.55
N LEU A 212 0.58 22.42 19.60
CA LEU A 212 0.51 21.89 18.24
C LEU A 212 1.68 22.30 17.34
N ALA A 213 2.57 23.20 17.79
CA ALA A 213 3.68 23.70 16.99
C ALA A 213 4.55 22.62 16.32
N PRO A 214 4.88 21.49 16.98
CA PRO A 214 5.67 20.42 16.35
C PRO A 214 5.02 19.80 15.11
N ASN A 215 3.69 19.87 14.97
CA ASN A 215 3.00 19.32 13.80
C ASN A 215 3.23 20.18 12.54
N ARG A 216 3.47 21.49 12.70
CA ARG A 216 3.82 22.40 11.60
C ARG A 216 5.28 22.16 11.20
N ARG A 217 5.50 21.20 10.32
CA ARG A 217 6.85 20.75 9.95
C ARG A 217 6.96 20.38 8.48
N VAL A 218 8.19 20.30 8.00
CA VAL A 218 8.57 19.65 6.75
C VAL A 218 9.53 18.52 7.10
N GLU A 219 9.25 17.32 6.61
CA GLU A 219 10.11 16.16 6.78
C GLU A 219 10.85 15.88 5.49
N VAL A 220 12.17 15.67 5.57
CA VAL A 220 13.01 15.31 4.44
C VAL A 220 13.58 13.93 4.71
N SER A 221 13.24 12.97 3.86
CA SER A 221 13.74 11.59 3.92
C SER A 221 14.59 11.30 2.70
N VAL A 222 15.61 10.48 2.89
CA VAL A 222 16.53 10.08 1.82
C VAL A 222 16.44 8.57 1.69
N THR A 223 16.12 8.12 0.49
CA THR A 223 16.04 6.70 0.13
C THR A 223 17.07 6.43 -0.97
N GLY A 224 17.84 5.37 -0.82
CA GLY A 224 18.88 5.04 -1.79
C GLY A 224 19.86 4.02 -1.22
N SER A 225 20.50 3.27 -2.10
CA SER A 225 21.60 2.37 -1.72
C SER A 225 22.85 3.21 -1.44
N GLY A 226 22.88 3.90 -0.31
CA GLY A 226 24.12 4.43 0.26
C GLY A 226 24.98 3.25 0.71
N GLY A 227 25.64 2.59 -0.25
CA GLY A 227 26.74 1.68 0.05
C GLY A 227 27.88 2.50 0.63
N ALA A 228 28.13 2.30 1.92
CA ALA A 228 29.41 2.61 2.53
C ALA A 228 30.52 1.74 1.90
#